data_AF-A0A9P0KTC6-F1
#
_entry.id   AF-A0A9P0KTC6-F1
#
_cell.length_a   1.000
_cell.length_b   1.000
_cell.length_c   1.000
_cell.angle_alpha   90.00
_cell.angle_beta   90.00
_cell.angle_gamma   90.00
#
_symmetry.space_group_name_H-M   'P 1'
#
loop_
_entity.id
_entity.type
_entity.pdbx_description
1 polymer ?
#
loop_
_entity_poly.entity_id
_entity_poly.type
_entity_poly.pdbx_seq_one_letter_code
_entity_poly.pdbx_strand_id
1 'polypeptide(L)'
;MKKYGRGFVKNVCDSSSSRTGADVPTTGVSAALKSETLDRNSVQHGKRLHAKAEKRIARTSTTGVAGGQQKDRLKRCPLDQSHWVKPSSMANHLVRCRRSQKEHQEQQRQRDEQRRQQRNQQRQQQQHRDQQRQQQQNEQPMDLTSHAGNRTQEVVQQAEENWDDDNYPTYQPQLHGRAVFRNTPPYLSKNERKRWRKSEVERFKKLGLGIEVKL
;
A
#
# COMPACT_ATOMS: atom_id res chain seq x y z
N MET A 1 -0.46 -46.41 33.11
CA MET A 1 0.08 -47.48 32.24
C MET A 1 0.52 -46.88 30.91
N LYS A 2 1.69 -47.31 30.46
CA LYS A 2 2.42 -47.00 29.22
C LYS A 2 1.54 -46.96 27.96
N LYS A 3 1.85 -46.05 27.03
CA LYS A 3 2.44 -46.41 25.71
C LYS A 3 2.87 -45.17 24.91
N TYR A 4 4.15 -45.18 24.59
CA TYR A 4 4.85 -44.36 23.61
C TYR A 4 4.40 -44.69 22.18
N GLY A 5 4.53 -43.74 21.25
CA GLY A 5 4.35 -44.05 19.82
C GLY A 5 4.76 -42.92 18.86
N ARG A 6 6.03 -42.96 18.43
CA ARG A 6 6.60 -42.64 17.10
C ARG A 6 6.16 -41.31 16.43
N GLY A 7 7.02 -40.38 16.05
CA GLY A 7 8.38 -40.51 15.53
C GLY A 7 8.40 -40.37 14.00
N PHE A 8 9.16 -39.40 13.50
CA PHE A 8 9.61 -39.18 12.09
C PHE A 8 8.52 -38.79 11.07
N VAL A 9 8.71 -37.81 10.19
CA VAL A 9 9.77 -37.72 9.18
C VAL A 9 10.17 -36.26 8.90
N LYS A 10 11.48 -35.99 8.81
CA LYS A 10 12.04 -34.75 8.25
C LYS A 10 11.99 -34.85 6.73
N ASN A 11 11.27 -33.95 6.06
CA ASN A 11 11.48 -33.71 4.63
C ASN A 11 12.55 -32.64 4.48
N VAL A 12 13.78 -33.10 4.27
CA VAL A 12 14.88 -32.32 3.71
C VAL A 12 14.70 -32.41 2.20
N CYS A 13 14.23 -31.33 1.57
CA CYS A 13 14.38 -31.14 0.14
C CYS A 13 15.48 -30.10 -0.05
N ASP A 14 16.72 -30.60 -0.05
CA ASP A 14 17.83 -29.96 -0.74
C ASP A 14 17.49 -29.94 -2.22
N SER A 15 17.47 -28.74 -2.80
CA SER A 15 17.53 -28.56 -4.25
C SER A 15 18.39 -27.35 -4.52
N SER A 16 19.68 -27.61 -4.41
CA SER A 16 20.76 -26.93 -5.11
C SER A 16 20.41 -26.79 -6.58
N SER A 17 20.06 -25.56 -6.99
CA SER A 17 19.98 -25.18 -8.40
C SER A 17 21.04 -24.11 -8.63
N SER A 18 22.23 -24.58 -8.97
CA SER A 18 23.29 -23.82 -9.59
C SER A 18 22.82 -23.37 -10.98
N ARG A 19 22.47 -22.09 -11.12
CA ARG A 19 22.40 -21.43 -12.42
C ARG A 19 23.55 -20.45 -12.57
N THR A 20 24.45 -20.86 -13.44
CA THR A 20 25.52 -20.08 -14.07
C THR A 20 24.97 -18.83 -14.74
N GLY A 21 25.77 -17.78 -14.71
CA GLY A 21 25.41 -16.43 -15.09
C GLY A 21 25.06 -16.18 -16.56
N ALA A 22 24.45 -15.02 -16.75
CA ALA A 22 24.53 -14.22 -17.94
C ALA A 22 24.36 -12.76 -17.48
N ASP A 23 25.47 -12.05 -17.42
CA ASP A 23 25.54 -10.62 -17.18
C ASP A 23 24.82 -9.87 -18.31
N VAL A 24 23.88 -9.00 -17.95
CA VAL A 24 23.37 -7.94 -18.82
C VAL A 24 23.43 -6.64 -18.03
N PRO A 25 24.22 -5.64 -18.46
CA PRO A 25 24.24 -4.34 -17.81
C PRO A 25 22.99 -3.58 -18.23
N THR A 26 21.96 -3.57 -17.38
CA THR A 26 20.83 -2.64 -17.54
C THR A 26 21.15 -1.38 -16.74
N THR A 27 21.43 -0.34 -17.52
CA THR A 27 21.66 1.04 -17.14
C THR A 27 20.66 1.54 -16.11
N GLY A 28 21.23 2.21 -15.10
CA GLY A 28 20.53 2.75 -13.96
C GLY A 28 19.54 3.85 -14.36
N VAL A 29 18.36 3.79 -13.74
CA VAL A 29 17.48 4.93 -13.63
C VAL A 29 17.28 5.20 -12.15
N SER A 30 17.95 6.25 -11.69
CA SER A 30 17.92 6.79 -10.34
C SER A 30 16.49 7.11 -9.92
N ALA A 31 15.91 6.28 -9.06
CA ALA A 31 14.65 6.58 -8.40
C ALA A 31 14.93 7.31 -7.08
N ALA A 32 14.75 8.63 -7.11
CA ALA A 32 14.83 9.53 -5.98
C ALA A 32 13.90 9.08 -4.84
N LEU A 33 14.53 8.85 -3.68
CA LEU A 33 13.92 8.72 -2.36
C LEU A 33 13.09 9.97 -2.06
N LYS A 34 11.76 9.85 -2.10
CA LYS A 34 10.86 10.81 -1.45
C LYS A 34 10.45 10.24 -0.11
N SER A 35 10.91 10.91 0.93
CA SER A 35 10.58 10.75 2.35
C SER A 35 9.08 10.57 2.59
N GLU A 36 8.70 9.40 3.09
CA GLU A 36 7.37 9.13 3.66
C GLU A 36 7.22 9.87 4.99
N THR A 37 6.50 10.99 4.96
CA THR A 37 5.85 11.53 6.15
C THR A 37 4.71 10.59 6.54
N LEU A 38 4.86 9.96 7.71
CA LEU A 38 3.86 9.13 8.37
C LEU A 38 2.60 9.94 8.66
N ASP A 39 1.59 9.81 7.81
CA ASP A 39 0.28 10.39 8.07
C ASP A 39 -0.58 9.45 8.92
N ARG A 40 -0.74 9.87 10.17
CA ARG A 40 -1.81 9.48 11.08
C ARG A 40 -3.14 9.78 10.41
N ASN A 41 -3.84 8.77 9.88
CA ASN A 41 -5.32 8.73 9.84
C ASN A 41 -5.79 7.36 9.33
N SER A 42 -5.36 6.31 10.02
CA SER A 42 -6.17 5.10 10.09
C SER A 42 -7.32 5.36 11.06
N VAL A 43 -8.48 4.79 10.79
CA VAL A 43 -9.74 4.95 11.56
C VAL A 43 -10.58 6.14 11.09
N GLN A 44 -11.29 5.94 9.98
CA GLN A 44 -12.76 6.07 9.94
C GLN A 44 -13.22 5.85 8.50
N HIS A 45 -13.76 4.66 8.18
CA HIS A 45 -14.89 4.50 7.25
C HIS A 45 -15.26 3.02 7.11
N GLY A 46 -15.88 2.49 8.17
CA GLY A 46 -16.61 1.23 8.15
C GLY A 46 -18.10 1.45 8.32
N LYS A 47 -18.72 2.34 7.54
CA LYS A 47 -20.19 2.54 7.55
C LYS A 47 -20.70 2.99 6.19
N ARG A 48 -21.02 2.04 5.30
CA ARG A 48 -22.14 2.17 4.33
C ARG A 48 -22.21 0.95 3.43
N LEU A 49 -22.90 -0.09 3.89
CA LEU A 49 -23.66 -0.99 3.02
C LEU A 49 -24.84 -1.56 3.82
N HIS A 50 -25.92 -0.80 3.90
CA HIS A 50 -27.26 -1.34 4.11
C HIS A 50 -28.26 -0.42 3.41
N ALA A 51 -28.42 -0.65 2.11
CA ALA A 51 -29.58 -0.18 1.39
C ALA A 51 -29.96 -1.27 0.38
N LYS A 52 -31.23 -1.67 0.41
CA LYS A 52 -31.95 -2.65 -0.42
C LYS A 52 -31.97 -4.10 0.08
N ALA A 53 -32.99 -4.36 0.91
CA ALA A 53 -33.82 -5.56 0.80
C ALA A 53 -35.21 -5.28 1.40
N GLU A 54 -35.92 -4.26 0.89
CA GLU A 54 -37.36 -4.14 1.10
C GLU A 54 -38.07 -4.97 0.03
N LYS A 55 -38.33 -6.23 0.34
CA LYS A 55 -39.34 -7.02 -0.38
C LYS A 55 -40.03 -7.96 0.59
N ARG A 56 -41.19 -7.50 1.05
CA ARG A 56 -42.41 -8.26 1.39
C ARG A 56 -42.19 -9.55 2.19
N ILE A 57 -42.36 -9.45 3.50
CA ILE A 57 -42.99 -10.51 4.30
C ILE A 57 -44.09 -9.84 5.12
N ALA A 58 -45.26 -9.69 4.50
CA ALA A 58 -46.51 -9.68 5.24
C ALA A 58 -46.90 -11.15 5.43
N ARG A 59 -46.85 -11.67 6.66
CA ARG A 59 -47.83 -12.63 7.20
C ARG A 59 -47.44 -13.19 8.58
N THR A 60 -48.50 -13.32 9.37
CA THR A 60 -48.68 -14.05 10.64
C THR A 60 -48.05 -13.47 11.90
N SER A 61 -48.72 -12.42 12.39
CA SER A 61 -48.92 -12.17 13.81
C SER A 61 -49.71 -13.33 14.43
N THR A 62 -49.01 -14.30 15.01
CA THR A 62 -49.64 -15.38 15.79
C THR A 62 -49.37 -15.10 17.27
N THR A 63 -50.39 -14.56 17.91
CA THR A 63 -50.81 -14.71 19.32
C THR A 63 -49.74 -14.86 20.39
N GLY A 64 -49.71 -13.87 21.28
CA GLY A 64 -48.85 -13.79 22.45
C GLY A 64 -49.04 -14.95 23.44
N VAL A 65 -47.91 -15.49 23.87
CA VAL A 65 -47.77 -16.14 25.17
C VAL A 65 -47.01 -15.14 26.05
N ALA A 66 -47.76 -14.45 26.91
CA ALA A 66 -47.22 -13.60 27.96
C ALA A 66 -46.59 -14.47 29.06
N GLY A 67 -45.41 -15.03 28.77
CA GLY A 67 -44.56 -15.71 29.75
C GLY A 67 -43.28 -14.91 29.93
N GLY A 68 -43.06 -14.37 31.13
CA GLY A 68 -42.05 -13.37 31.44
C GLY A 68 -40.67 -13.63 30.81
N GLN A 69 -40.28 -12.75 29.89
CA GLN A 69 -38.92 -12.63 29.39
C GLN A 69 -38.01 -12.18 30.54
N GLN A 70 -37.58 -13.11 31.39
CA GLN A 70 -36.40 -12.92 32.21
C GLN A 70 -35.20 -12.79 31.28
N LYS A 71 -35.01 -11.55 30.81
CA LYS A 71 -33.77 -10.90 30.39
C LYS A 71 -32.64 -11.90 30.18
N ASP A 72 -32.46 -12.32 28.93
CA ASP A 72 -31.18 -12.80 28.43
C ASP A 72 -30.12 -11.73 28.69
N ARG A 73 -29.59 -11.71 29.92
CA ARG A 73 -28.51 -10.82 30.32
C ARG A 73 -27.33 -11.17 29.43
N LEU A 74 -26.86 -10.20 28.66
CA LEU A 74 -25.69 -10.36 27.83
C LEU A 74 -24.52 -10.80 28.71
N LYS A 75 -23.83 -11.85 28.29
CA LYS A 75 -22.60 -12.33 28.92
C LYS A 75 -21.40 -11.89 28.07
N ARG A 76 -20.25 -11.65 28.68
CA ARG A 76 -19.02 -11.35 27.93
C ARG A 76 -18.54 -12.61 27.20
N CYS A 77 -18.00 -12.42 26.00
CA CYS A 77 -17.34 -13.50 25.27
C CYS A 77 -16.01 -13.86 25.96
N PRO A 78 -15.71 -15.17 26.16
CA PRO A 78 -14.45 -15.61 26.79
C PRO A 78 -13.22 -15.46 25.88
N LEU A 79 -13.40 -15.37 24.56
CA LEU A 79 -12.29 -15.17 23.61
C LEU A 79 -11.91 -13.69 23.46
N ASP A 80 -12.89 -12.80 23.63
CA ASP A 80 -12.73 -11.36 23.45
C ASP A 80 -13.63 -10.62 24.44
N GLN A 81 -13.00 -9.96 25.42
CA GLN A 81 -13.71 -9.26 26.48
C GLN A 81 -14.48 -8.03 25.99
N SER A 82 -14.23 -7.57 24.76
CA SER A 82 -14.94 -6.43 24.16
C SER A 82 -16.37 -6.79 23.71
N HIS A 83 -16.67 -8.08 23.52
CA HIS A 83 -17.97 -8.53 23.02
C HIS A 83 -18.94 -8.92 24.13
N TRP A 84 -20.17 -8.40 24.03
CA TRP A 84 -21.31 -8.77 24.87
C TRP A 84 -22.33 -9.53 24.04
N VAL A 85 -22.63 -10.77 24.43
CA VAL A 85 -23.36 -11.74 23.61
C VAL A 85 -24.48 -12.38 24.41
N LYS A 86 -25.62 -12.63 23.77
CA LYS A 86 -26.73 -13.36 24.40
C LYS A 86 -26.30 -14.82 24.65
N PRO A 87 -26.64 -15.43 25.79
CA PRO A 87 -26.30 -16.83 26.06
C PRO A 87 -26.78 -17.79 24.97
N SER A 88 -27.99 -17.56 24.43
CA SER A 88 -28.59 -18.34 23.33
C SER A 88 -27.79 -18.29 22.02
N SER A 89 -27.01 -17.23 21.78
CA SER A 89 -26.18 -17.09 20.58
C SER A 89 -24.68 -17.29 20.83
N MET A 90 -24.28 -17.61 22.07
CA MET A 90 -22.87 -17.71 22.47
C MET A 90 -22.11 -18.79 21.67
N ALA A 91 -22.70 -19.97 21.46
CA ALA A 91 -22.05 -21.05 20.72
C ALA A 91 -21.68 -20.63 19.28
N ASN A 92 -22.65 -20.02 18.56
CA ASN A 92 -22.42 -19.52 17.20
C ASN A 92 -21.44 -18.34 17.18
N HIS A 93 -21.49 -17.47 18.19
CA HIS A 93 -20.55 -16.37 18.32
C HIS A 93 -19.12 -16.88 18.51
N LEU A 94 -18.88 -17.88 19.37
CA LEU A 94 -17.54 -18.42 19.62
C LEU A 94 -16.87 -18.94 18.35
N VAL A 95 -17.62 -19.63 17.47
CA VAL A 95 -17.10 -20.11 16.18
C VAL A 95 -16.69 -18.95 15.28
N ARG A 96 -17.54 -17.92 15.16
CA ARG A 96 -17.27 -16.73 14.33
C ARG A 96 -16.13 -15.89 14.91
N CYS A 97 -16.14 -15.67 16.22
CA CYS A 97 -15.11 -14.92 16.94
C CYS A 97 -13.74 -15.59 16.79
N ARG A 98 -13.66 -16.92 16.92
CA ARG A 98 -12.41 -17.66 16.70
C ARG A 98 -11.89 -17.55 15.27
N ARG A 99 -12.77 -17.58 14.26
CA ARG A 99 -12.38 -17.38 12.84
C ARG A 99 -11.84 -15.96 12.62
N SER A 100 -12.57 -14.95 13.11
CA SER A 100 -12.15 -13.55 13.04
C SER A 100 -10.80 -13.30 13.72
N GLN A 101 -10.56 -13.91 14.89
CA GLN A 101 -9.26 -13.80 15.58
C GLN A 101 -8.10 -14.41 14.75
N LYS A 102 -8.32 -15.56 14.10
CA LYS A 102 -7.32 -16.16 13.21
C LYS A 102 -7.04 -15.28 12.00
N GLU A 103 -8.08 -14.74 11.38
CA GLU A 103 -7.95 -13.81 10.25
C GLU A 103 -7.17 -12.55 10.65
N HIS A 104 -7.48 -11.98 11.82
CA HIS A 104 -6.74 -10.82 12.34
C HIS A 104 -5.28 -11.14 12.61
N GLN A 105 -4.99 -12.29 13.22
CA GLN A 105 -3.63 -12.75 13.48
C GLN A 105 -2.85 -12.96 12.17
N GLU A 106 -3.48 -13.55 11.16
CA GLU A 106 -2.86 -13.75 9.85
C GLU A 106 -2.58 -12.43 9.13
N GLN A 107 -3.53 -11.50 9.16
CA GLN A 107 -3.33 -10.15 8.62
C GLN A 107 -2.20 -9.40 9.34
N GLN A 108 -2.04 -9.61 10.65
CA GLN A 108 -0.92 -9.05 11.39
C GLN A 108 0.41 -9.65 10.92
N ARG A 109 0.50 -10.99 10.80
CA ARG A 109 1.69 -11.67 10.27
C ARG A 109 2.07 -11.19 8.87
N GLN A 110 1.09 -11.01 7.98
CA GLN A 110 1.33 -10.49 6.63
C GLN A 110 1.91 -9.07 6.64
N ARG A 111 1.39 -8.18 7.51
CA ARG A 111 1.93 -6.82 7.66
C ARG A 111 3.35 -6.83 8.22
N ASP A 112 3.64 -7.69 9.19
CA ASP A 112 4.97 -7.80 9.78
C ASP A 112 5.99 -8.35 8.77
N GLU A 113 5.59 -9.33 7.96
CA GLU A 113 6.41 -9.87 6.87
C GLU A 113 6.69 -8.82 5.80
N GLN A 114 5.68 -8.02 5.40
CA GLN A 114 5.90 -6.89 4.48
C GLN A 114 6.91 -5.87 5.02
N ARG A 115 6.79 -5.49 6.30
CA ARG A 115 7.78 -4.60 6.94
C ARG A 115 9.17 -5.23 6.99
N ARG A 116 9.27 -6.54 7.20
CA ARG A 116 10.55 -7.26 7.18
C ARG A 116 11.18 -7.23 5.79
N GLN A 117 10.40 -7.48 4.74
CA GLN A 117 10.87 -7.40 3.36
C GLN A 117 11.34 -5.98 3.00
N GLN A 118 10.59 -4.95 3.39
CA GLN A 118 10.98 -3.55 3.16
C GLN A 118 12.32 -3.21 3.86
N ARG A 119 12.51 -3.62 5.12
CA ARG A 119 13.78 -3.43 5.84
C ARG A 119 14.93 -4.19 5.19
N ASN A 120 14.69 -5.39 4.68
CA ASN A 120 15.72 -6.15 3.98
C ASN A 120 16.14 -5.46 2.68
N GLN A 121 15.20 -4.92 1.90
CA GLN A 121 15.51 -4.14 0.70
C GLN A 121 16.35 -2.89 1.03
N GLN A 122 15.97 -2.15 2.08
CA GLN A 122 16.76 -0.99 2.53
C GLN A 122 18.18 -1.38 2.96
N ARG A 123 18.35 -2.50 3.67
CA ARG A 123 19.67 -3.01 4.05
C ARG A 123 20.53 -3.36 2.84
N GLN A 124 19.95 -3.99 1.81
CA GLN A 124 20.67 -4.30 0.58
C GLN A 124 21.11 -3.04 -0.18
N GLN A 125 20.22 -2.03 -0.28
CA GLN A 125 20.57 -0.74 -0.89
C GLN A 125 21.71 -0.04 -0.12
N GLN A 126 21.65 -0.06 1.21
CA GLN A 126 22.71 0.49 2.05
C GLN A 126 24.04 -0.22 1.82
N GLN A 127 24.04 -1.56 1.82
CA GLN A 127 25.25 -2.35 1.54
C GLN A 127 25.84 -2.04 0.16
N HIS A 128 25.00 -1.89 -0.88
CA HIS A 128 25.48 -1.51 -2.21
C HIS A 128 26.10 -0.11 -2.21
N ARG A 129 25.48 0.86 -1.53
CA ARG A 129 26.01 2.23 -1.44
C ARG A 129 27.34 2.27 -0.72
N ASP A 130 27.49 1.47 0.35
CA ASP A 130 28.72 1.39 1.12
C ASP A 130 29.84 0.71 0.29
N GLN A 131 29.51 -0.31 -0.52
CA GLN A 131 30.48 -0.90 -1.47
C GLN A 131 30.93 0.10 -2.55
N GLN A 132 30.01 0.88 -3.14
CA GLN A 132 30.38 1.92 -4.11
C GLN A 132 31.27 3.00 -3.49
N ARG A 133 30.98 3.42 -2.25
CA ARG A 133 31.84 4.37 -1.52
C ARG A 133 33.24 3.83 -1.29
N GLN A 134 33.37 2.54 -0.96
CA GLN A 134 34.69 1.90 -0.78
C GLN A 134 35.47 1.83 -2.10
N GLN A 135 34.81 1.53 -3.22
CA GLN A 135 35.46 1.52 -4.55
C GLN A 135 35.96 2.92 -4.91
N GLN A 136 35.14 3.96 -4.74
CA GLN A 136 35.55 5.35 -5.01
C GLN A 136 36.71 5.82 -4.11
N GLN A 137 36.78 5.35 -2.86
CA GLN A 137 37.91 5.67 -1.97
C GLN A 137 39.20 4.95 -2.38
N ASN A 138 39.10 3.75 -2.94
CA ASN A 138 40.27 3.01 -3.43
C ASN A 138 40.78 3.53 -4.79
N GLU A 139 39.91 4.16 -5.57
CA GLU A 139 40.25 4.78 -6.86
C GLU A 139 40.71 6.24 -6.74
N GLN A 140 40.68 6.86 -5.55
CA GLN A 140 41.31 8.17 -5.41
C GLN A 140 42.81 8.01 -5.62
N PRO A 141 43.38 8.55 -6.71
CA PRO A 141 44.82 8.57 -6.88
C PRO A 141 45.36 9.36 -5.68
N MET A 142 46.32 8.78 -4.97
CA MET A 142 47.10 9.50 -3.96
C MET A 142 47.82 10.62 -4.70
N ASP A 143 47.18 11.80 -4.75
CA ASP A 143 47.67 12.94 -5.51
C ASP A 143 48.89 13.51 -4.79
N LEU A 144 50.04 12.99 -5.17
CA LEU A 144 51.36 13.33 -4.63
C LEU A 144 51.94 14.60 -5.25
N THR A 145 51.15 15.41 -5.95
CA THR A 145 51.69 16.48 -6.79
C THR A 145 51.21 17.88 -6.40
N SER A 146 52.01 18.47 -5.52
CA SER A 146 52.03 19.86 -5.12
C SER A 146 52.53 20.77 -6.25
N HIS A 147 51.74 21.15 -7.27
CA HIS A 147 52.22 22.12 -8.28
C HIS A 147 51.33 23.35 -8.42
N ALA A 148 51.89 24.45 -7.94
CA ALA A 148 51.41 25.82 -8.08
C ALA A 148 51.52 26.31 -9.54
N GLY A 149 50.50 27.03 -9.98
CA GLY A 149 50.58 28.02 -11.07
C GLY A 149 50.41 27.49 -12.49
N ASN A 150 49.31 27.82 -13.15
CA ASN A 150 49.26 29.03 -13.98
C ASN A 150 47.90 29.21 -14.66
N ARG A 151 47.51 30.48 -14.71
CA ARG A 151 46.29 31.04 -15.26
C ARG A 151 46.57 31.38 -16.73
N THR A 152 45.85 30.79 -17.67
CA THR A 152 45.76 31.34 -19.03
C THR A 152 44.35 31.12 -19.56
N GLN A 153 43.68 32.24 -19.83
CA GLN A 153 42.39 32.32 -20.50
C GLN A 153 42.63 32.18 -22.00
N GLU A 154 41.87 31.35 -22.70
CA GLU A 154 41.67 31.50 -24.13
C GLU A 154 40.18 31.39 -24.44
N VAL A 155 39.64 32.52 -24.92
CA VAL A 155 38.27 32.75 -25.30
C VAL A 155 38.10 32.30 -26.74
N VAL A 156 37.48 31.14 -26.95
CA VAL A 156 36.94 30.75 -28.25
C VAL A 156 35.42 30.90 -28.16
N GLN A 157 34.91 32.01 -28.67
CA GLN A 157 33.48 32.23 -28.85
C GLN A 157 32.99 31.39 -30.03
N GLN A 158 32.57 30.16 -29.73
CA GLN A 158 31.63 29.44 -30.60
C GLN A 158 30.26 30.12 -30.40
N ALA A 159 29.62 30.51 -31.50
CA ALA A 159 28.23 30.92 -31.49
C ALA A 159 27.38 29.69 -31.16
N GLU A 160 27.29 29.37 -29.88
CA GLU A 160 26.36 28.39 -29.35
C GLU A 160 24.95 28.94 -29.63
N GLU A 161 24.18 28.17 -30.40
CA GLU A 161 22.73 28.36 -30.49
C GLU A 161 22.19 28.42 -29.06
N ASN A 162 21.85 29.63 -28.62
CA ASN A 162 21.38 29.88 -27.27
C ASN A 162 19.94 29.39 -27.14
N TRP A 163 19.77 28.09 -26.90
CA TRP A 163 18.48 27.49 -26.57
C TRP A 163 17.91 28.02 -25.23
N ASP A 164 18.66 28.85 -24.49
CA ASP A 164 18.20 29.51 -23.26
C ASP A 164 17.51 30.87 -23.50
N ASP A 165 17.51 31.42 -24.74
CA ASP A 165 16.75 32.64 -25.08
C ASP A 165 15.27 32.36 -25.44
N ASP A 166 14.79 31.13 -25.21
CA ASP A 166 13.37 30.81 -25.17
C ASP A 166 12.73 31.43 -23.90
N ASN A 167 12.61 32.76 -23.88
CA ASN A 167 11.78 33.50 -22.95
C ASN A 167 10.29 33.35 -23.30
N TYR A 168 9.87 32.11 -23.59
CA TYR A 168 8.48 31.75 -23.57
C TYR A 168 8.04 31.69 -22.11
N PRO A 169 6.88 32.28 -21.74
CA PRO A 169 6.33 32.07 -20.40
C PRO A 169 6.21 30.56 -20.19
N THR A 170 6.85 30.06 -19.13
CA THR A 170 6.87 28.63 -18.78
C THR A 170 5.47 28.08 -18.98
N TYR A 171 5.32 27.12 -19.90
CA TYR A 171 4.02 26.53 -20.25
C TYR A 171 3.20 26.31 -18.98
N GLN A 172 2.09 27.04 -18.85
CA GLN A 172 1.20 26.94 -17.69
C GLN A 172 0.11 25.92 -18.02
N PRO A 173 0.26 24.64 -17.60
CA PRO A 173 -0.72 23.60 -17.91
C PRO A 173 -2.13 23.90 -17.37
N GLN A 174 -2.24 24.84 -16.42
CA GLN A 174 -3.52 25.28 -15.85
C GLN A 174 -4.35 26.12 -16.83
N LEU A 175 -3.71 26.88 -17.74
CA LEU A 175 -4.39 27.70 -18.75
C LEU A 175 -4.79 26.91 -20.00
N HIS A 176 -3.99 25.90 -20.36
CA HIS A 176 -4.17 25.13 -21.59
C HIS A 176 -4.72 23.72 -21.39
N GLY A 177 -4.86 23.26 -20.15
CA GLY A 177 -5.49 21.99 -19.81
C GLY A 177 -7.01 22.11 -19.75
N ARG A 178 -7.71 21.57 -20.77
CA ARG A 178 -9.15 21.27 -20.66
C ARG A 178 -9.38 20.49 -19.37
N ALA A 179 -10.27 21.02 -18.51
CA ALA A 179 -10.66 20.51 -17.18
C ALA A 179 -9.93 19.24 -16.79
N VAL A 180 -8.75 19.42 -16.20
CA VAL A 180 -7.82 18.38 -15.75
C VAL A 180 -8.63 17.23 -15.16
N PHE A 181 -8.69 16.10 -15.87
CA PHE A 181 -9.06 14.84 -15.26
C PHE A 181 -8.09 14.67 -14.10
N ARG A 182 -8.57 14.93 -12.87
CA ARG A 182 -7.76 14.74 -11.67
C ARG A 182 -7.19 13.33 -11.75
N ASN A 183 -5.88 13.21 -11.59
CA ASN A 183 -5.19 11.92 -11.62
C ASN A 183 -5.99 10.95 -10.76
N THR A 184 -6.51 9.89 -11.39
CA THR A 184 -7.26 8.87 -10.67
C THR A 184 -6.33 8.36 -9.57
N PRO A 185 -6.74 8.39 -8.29
CA PRO A 185 -5.80 8.11 -7.20
C PRO A 185 -5.10 6.76 -7.44
N PRO A 186 -3.75 6.73 -7.42
CA PRO A 186 -2.98 5.59 -7.93
C PRO A 186 -3.18 4.31 -7.09
N TYR A 187 -3.67 4.47 -5.87
CA TYR A 187 -3.86 3.38 -4.90
C TYR A 187 -5.26 2.74 -4.93
N LEU A 188 -6.13 3.15 -5.86
CA LEU A 188 -7.48 2.59 -5.94
C LEU A 188 -7.53 1.32 -6.79
N SER A 189 -8.22 0.31 -6.27
CA SER A 189 -8.54 -0.90 -7.03
C SER A 189 -9.36 -0.57 -8.30
N LYS A 190 -9.39 -1.48 -9.27
CA LYS A 190 -10.11 -1.28 -10.54
C LYS A 190 -11.59 -0.88 -10.33
N ASN A 191 -12.26 -1.48 -9.34
CA ASN A 191 -13.65 -1.18 -9.02
C ASN A 191 -13.83 0.17 -8.32
N GLU A 192 -12.90 0.57 -7.46
CA GLU A 192 -12.95 1.87 -6.80
C GLU A 192 -12.68 3.01 -7.78
N ARG A 193 -11.74 2.82 -8.73
CA ARG A 193 -11.53 3.77 -9.83
C ARG A 193 -12.80 3.98 -10.65
N LYS A 194 -13.55 2.91 -10.94
CA LYS A 194 -14.85 3.00 -11.64
C LYS A 194 -15.89 3.79 -10.83
N ARG A 195 -15.95 3.60 -9.52
CA ARG A 195 -16.86 4.34 -8.63
C ARG A 195 -16.48 5.82 -8.54
N TRP A 196 -15.19 6.11 -8.40
CA TRP A 196 -14.65 7.47 -8.34
C TRP A 196 -14.95 8.27 -9.62
N ARG A 197 -14.76 7.66 -10.80
CA ARG A 197 -15.12 8.29 -12.08
C ARG A 197 -16.61 8.62 -12.15
N LYS A 198 -17.47 7.70 -11.70
CA LYS A 198 -18.93 7.94 -11.65
C LYS A 198 -19.31 9.09 -10.72
N SER A 199 -18.72 9.14 -9.52
CA SER A 199 -19.00 10.23 -8.57
C SER A 199 -18.50 11.58 -9.06
N GLU A 200 -17.37 11.64 -9.78
CA GLU A 200 -16.91 12.89 -10.38
C GLU A 200 -17.84 13.36 -11.50
N VAL A 201 -18.29 12.45 -12.38
CA VAL A 201 -19.29 12.79 -13.42
C VAL A 201 -20.56 13.37 -12.79
N GLU A 202 -21.06 12.77 -11.70
CA GLU A 202 -22.22 13.31 -10.97
C GLU A 202 -21.93 14.68 -10.32
N ARG A 203 -20.74 14.87 -9.74
CA ARG A 203 -20.32 16.16 -9.17
C ARG A 203 -20.30 17.25 -10.23
N PHE A 204 -19.75 16.99 -11.42
CA PHE A 204 -19.73 17.94 -12.52
C PHE A 204 -21.13 18.26 -13.06
N LYS A 205 -22.00 17.26 -13.19
CA LYS A 205 -23.42 17.47 -13.53
C LYS A 205 -24.12 18.39 -12.53
N LYS A 206 -23.87 18.19 -11.23
CA LYS A 206 -24.47 19.03 -10.17
C LYS A 206 -23.97 20.47 -10.19
N LEU A 207 -22.71 20.69 -10.61
CA LEU A 207 -22.12 22.02 -10.71
C LEU A 207 -22.52 22.77 -11.98
N GLY A 208 -23.31 22.17 -12.88
CA GLY A 208 -23.72 22.80 -14.14
C GLY A 208 -22.56 23.01 -15.14
N LEU A 209 -21.40 22.42 -14.86
CA LEU A 209 -20.25 22.42 -15.76
C LEU A 209 -20.54 21.35 -16.81
N GLY A 210 -21.13 21.75 -17.95
CA GLY A 210 -21.54 20.88 -19.06
C GLY A 210 -20.39 20.17 -19.77
N ILE A 211 -19.63 19.35 -19.03
CA ILE A 211 -18.57 18.52 -19.57
C ILE A 211 -19.23 17.25 -20.12
N GLU A 212 -19.44 17.21 -21.42
CA GLU A 212 -19.76 15.96 -22.13
C GLU A 212 -18.53 15.06 -22.14
N VAL A 213 -18.47 14.12 -21.19
CA VAL A 213 -17.47 13.04 -21.22
C VAL A 213 -17.99 11.97 -22.19
N LYS A 214 -17.41 11.91 -23.40
CA LYS A 214 -17.53 10.73 -24.28
C LYS A 214 -16.76 9.58 -23.61
N LEU A 215 -17.50 8.67 -22.97
CA LEU A 215 -16.98 7.47 -22.30
C LEU A 215 -16.62 6.36 -23.29
#